data_AF-A0A7X8AZX8-F1
#
_entry.id   AF-A0A7X8AZX8-F1
#
_cell.length_a   1.000
_cell.length_b   1.000
_cell.length_c   1.000
_cell.angle_alpha   90.00
_cell.angle_beta   90.00
_cell.angle_gamma   90.00
#
_symmetry.space_group_name_H-M   'P 1'
#
loop_
_entity.id
_entity.type
_entity.pdbx_description
1 polymer ?
#
loop_
_entity_poly.entity_id
_entity_poly.type
_entity_poly.pdbx_seq_one_letter_code
_entity_poly.pdbx_strand_id
1 'polypeptide(L)'
;MIKIMEHELQDRFFGWRPNDILIGRFTDNVNNYQLGVLEAIRFTTLRLKDSLTRMGDADTYDPDLEAALNLFMIKADQFWFPSAESSYQDAVDHLKKFVEKLRTGKRSFYYRKDNLVLLISYYKDLLGNVNRSLIMPTDWLKSDDAFYYAKGVAHVYYEILRVVRVGFEPQLGTTLYAKEILDEAIHELHRAEEIEPWIIFDADLGGFLANHRANLNAPLSEVNHLLVILSQF
;
A
#
# COMPACT_ATOMS: atom_id res chain seq x y z
N MET A 1 2.31 7.20 4.88
CA MET A 1 3.48 7.03 3.97
C MET A 1 4.79 7.24 4.69
N ILE A 2 5.19 8.48 5.03
CA ILE A 2 6.47 8.78 5.70
C ILE A 2 6.67 7.90 6.95
N LYS A 3 5.73 7.95 7.90
CA LYS A 3 5.77 7.13 9.11
C LYS A 3 5.82 5.62 8.84
N ILE A 4 5.14 5.14 7.80
CA ILE A 4 5.12 3.72 7.45
C ILE A 4 6.51 3.31 6.98
N MET A 5 7.11 4.06 6.05
CA MET A 5 8.44 3.76 5.56
C MET A 5 9.51 3.93 6.65
N GLU A 6 9.44 4.97 7.47
CA GLU A 6 10.37 5.12 8.60
C GLU A 6 10.29 3.94 9.57
N HIS A 7 9.08 3.44 9.86
CA HIS A 7 8.92 2.24 10.67
C HIS A 7 9.59 1.02 10.03
N GLU A 8 9.38 0.79 8.74
CA GLU A 8 9.99 -0.34 8.02
C GLU A 8 11.51 -0.26 7.91
N LEU A 9 12.06 0.96 7.83
CA LEU A 9 13.50 1.18 7.70
C LEU A 9 14.22 1.19 9.06
N GLN A 10 13.65 1.84 10.08
CA GLN A 10 14.37 2.20 11.31
C GLN A 10 13.82 1.51 12.57
N ASP A 11 12.50 1.50 12.76
CA ASP A 11 11.89 1.03 14.01
C ASP A 11 11.67 -0.49 14.03
N ARG A 12 11.50 -1.10 12.85
CA ARG A 12 11.33 -2.54 12.74
C ARG A 12 12.61 -3.24 13.19
N PHE A 13 12.47 -4.32 13.95
CA PHE A 13 13.60 -5.15 14.34
C PHE A 13 14.37 -5.63 13.08
N PHE A 14 15.66 -5.30 12.98
CA PHE A 14 16.51 -5.50 11.79
C PHE A 14 16.18 -4.68 10.53
N GLY A 15 15.37 -3.62 10.62
CA GLY A 15 15.16 -2.66 9.53
C GLY A 15 14.66 -3.25 8.22
N TRP A 16 15.19 -2.74 7.11
CA TRP A 16 14.86 -3.20 5.75
C TRP A 16 15.60 -4.49 5.41
N ARG A 17 14.87 -5.60 5.29
CA ARG A 17 15.45 -6.94 5.16
C ARG A 17 15.64 -7.47 3.74
N PRO A 18 14.87 -7.04 2.70
CA PRO A 18 15.01 -7.60 1.36
C PRO A 18 16.41 -7.49 0.74
N ASN A 19 17.23 -6.51 1.13
CA ASN A 19 18.62 -6.38 0.68
C ASN A 19 19.64 -6.94 1.68
N ASP A 20 19.24 -7.44 2.86
CA ASP A 20 20.14 -7.95 3.88
C ASP A 20 20.59 -9.39 3.60
N ILE A 21 21.88 -9.57 3.31
CA ILE A 21 22.46 -10.87 2.92
C ILE A 21 22.39 -11.91 4.05
N LEU A 22 22.56 -11.48 5.31
CA LEU A 22 22.66 -12.38 6.46
C LEU A 22 21.30 -12.68 7.08
N ILE A 23 20.47 -11.66 7.33
CA ILE A 23 19.21 -11.78 8.07
C ILE A 23 18.03 -12.04 7.13
N GLY A 24 18.03 -11.41 5.94
CA GLY A 24 16.93 -11.53 4.97
C GLY A 24 16.64 -12.97 4.53
N ARG A 25 17.63 -13.87 4.56
CA ARG A 25 17.45 -15.30 4.23
C ARG A 25 16.64 -16.09 5.25
N PHE A 26 16.54 -15.61 6.48
CA PHE A 26 15.85 -16.30 7.58
C PHE A 26 14.49 -15.67 7.91
N THR A 27 14.11 -14.59 7.23
CA THR A 27 12.92 -13.81 7.54
C THR A 27 12.11 -13.44 6.28
N ASP A 28 11.94 -14.41 5.41
CA ASP A 28 11.08 -14.37 4.22
C ASP A 28 9.73 -13.66 4.45
N ASN A 29 9.04 -13.98 5.54
CA ASN A 29 7.75 -13.43 5.90
C ASN A 29 7.76 -11.90 6.06
N VAL A 30 8.76 -11.37 6.75
CA VAL A 30 8.91 -9.92 6.91
C VAL A 30 9.35 -9.27 5.60
N ASN A 31 10.17 -9.95 4.81
CA ASN A 31 10.59 -9.44 3.50
C ASN A 31 9.37 -9.26 2.58
N ASN A 32 8.51 -10.27 2.49
CA ASN A 32 7.30 -10.21 1.66
C ASN A 32 6.34 -9.12 2.14
N TYR A 33 6.16 -8.97 3.45
CA TYR A 33 5.39 -7.86 4.03
C TYR A 33 5.96 -6.50 3.59
N GLN A 34 7.27 -6.31 3.70
CA GLN A 34 7.97 -5.09 3.27
C GLN A 34 7.83 -4.82 1.77
N LEU A 35 7.86 -5.86 0.93
CA LEU A 35 7.61 -5.75 -0.50
C LEU A 35 6.19 -5.26 -0.80
N GLY A 36 5.18 -5.78 -0.09
CA GLY A 36 3.79 -5.34 -0.21
C GLY A 36 3.62 -3.86 0.19
N VAL A 37 4.22 -3.47 1.32
CA VAL A 37 4.25 -2.06 1.77
C VAL A 37 4.87 -1.16 0.71
N LEU A 38 6.06 -1.52 0.22
CA LEU A 38 6.80 -0.73 -0.75
C LEU A 38 6.04 -0.58 -2.06
N GLU A 39 5.38 -1.64 -2.53
CA GLU A 39 4.57 -1.58 -3.75
C GLU A 39 3.39 -0.62 -3.60
N ALA A 40 2.62 -0.71 -2.52
CA ALA A 40 1.54 0.23 -2.25
C ALA A 40 2.04 1.68 -2.10
N ILE A 41 3.22 1.88 -1.49
CA ILE A 41 3.86 3.19 -1.37
C ILE A 41 4.30 3.74 -2.74
N ARG A 42 4.87 2.92 -3.62
CA ARG A 42 5.26 3.31 -4.99
C ARG A 42 4.05 3.80 -5.78
N PHE A 43 2.97 3.02 -5.77
CA PHE A 43 1.74 3.40 -6.47
C PHE A 43 1.14 4.69 -5.92
N THR A 44 1.08 4.81 -4.59
CA THR A 44 0.56 6.02 -3.95
C THR A 44 1.43 7.23 -4.26
N THR A 45 2.76 7.08 -4.24
CA THR A 45 3.70 8.16 -4.60
C THR A 45 3.55 8.57 -6.07
N LEU A 46 3.33 7.61 -6.96
CA LEU A 46 3.03 7.88 -8.36
C LEU A 46 1.75 8.71 -8.49
N ARG A 47 0.66 8.34 -7.81
CA ARG A 47 -0.60 9.10 -7.83
C ARG A 47 -0.48 10.48 -7.18
N LEU A 48 0.34 10.61 -6.14
CA LEU A 48 0.69 11.90 -5.56
C LEU A 48 1.32 12.80 -6.61
N LYS A 49 2.37 12.33 -7.29
CA LYS A 49 3.09 13.08 -8.34
C LYS A 49 2.20 13.41 -9.54
N ASP A 50 1.39 12.44 -9.98
CA ASP A 50 0.71 12.48 -11.28
C ASP A 50 -0.64 13.20 -11.24
N SER A 51 -1.41 13.10 -10.15
CA SER A 51 -2.79 13.60 -10.13
C SER A 51 -3.17 14.36 -8.84
N LEU A 52 -2.85 13.83 -7.66
CA LEU A 52 -3.37 14.37 -6.38
C LEU A 52 -2.83 15.76 -6.02
N THR A 53 -1.66 16.14 -6.54
CA THR A 53 -1.00 17.42 -6.23
C THR A 53 -0.92 18.35 -7.43
N ARG A 54 -1.69 18.08 -8.48
CA ARG A 54 -1.72 18.87 -9.72
C ARG A 54 -3.10 19.45 -9.95
N MET A 55 -3.15 20.74 -10.31
CA MET A 55 -4.42 21.39 -10.65
C MET A 55 -4.97 20.91 -12.01
N GLY A 56 -4.08 20.50 -12.92
CA GLY A 56 -4.39 19.95 -14.23
C GLY A 56 -3.12 19.51 -14.98
N ASP A 57 -3.28 19.06 -16.22
CA ASP A 57 -2.20 18.43 -17.00
C ASP A 57 -1.02 19.34 -17.33
N ALA A 58 -1.22 20.66 -17.29
CA ALA A 58 -0.18 21.65 -17.52
C ALA A 58 0.60 22.04 -16.24
N ASP A 59 0.18 21.57 -15.07
CA ASP A 59 0.88 21.86 -13.81
C ASP A 59 2.19 21.06 -13.73
N THR A 60 3.25 21.74 -13.32
CA THR A 60 4.61 21.19 -13.26
C THR A 60 4.74 20.25 -12.07
N TYR A 61 5.31 19.06 -12.30
CA TYR A 61 5.61 18.10 -11.24
C TYR A 61 6.44 18.72 -10.12
N ASP A 62 6.14 18.32 -8.88
CA ASP A 62 6.99 18.71 -7.77
C ASP A 62 8.32 17.92 -7.82
N PRO A 63 9.48 18.59 -7.85
CA PRO A 63 10.77 17.89 -7.96
C PRO A 63 11.04 16.91 -6.82
N ASP A 64 10.53 17.18 -5.61
CA ASP A 64 10.73 16.27 -4.48
C ASP A 64 9.84 15.03 -4.59
N LEU A 65 8.62 15.14 -5.11
CA LEU A 65 7.78 13.97 -5.38
C LEU A 65 8.35 13.10 -6.51
N GLU A 66 8.91 13.72 -7.53
CA GLU A 66 9.59 13.01 -8.61
C GLU A 66 10.84 12.28 -8.13
N ALA A 67 11.69 12.97 -7.35
CA ALA A 67 12.86 12.36 -6.72
C ALA A 67 12.48 11.19 -5.80
N ALA A 68 11.48 11.39 -4.92
CA ALA A 68 10.98 10.35 -4.03
C ALA A 68 10.49 9.11 -4.80
N LEU A 69 9.71 9.32 -5.87
CA LEU A 69 9.23 8.21 -6.70
C LEU A 69 10.39 7.44 -7.32
N ASN A 70 11.36 8.13 -7.94
CA ASN A 70 12.51 7.49 -8.58
C ASN A 70 13.32 6.64 -7.59
N LEU A 71 13.53 7.16 -6.38
CA LEU A 71 14.24 6.48 -5.31
C LEU A 71 13.47 5.27 -4.80
N PHE A 72 12.14 5.36 -4.63
CA PHE A 72 11.33 4.18 -4.28
C PHE A 72 11.37 3.11 -5.37
N MET A 73 11.55 3.45 -6.64
CA MET A 73 11.58 2.49 -7.76
C MET A 73 12.90 1.70 -7.86
N ILE A 74 13.92 2.02 -7.05
CA ILE A 74 15.13 1.18 -6.93
C ILE A 74 14.73 -0.20 -6.40
N LYS A 75 15.40 -1.25 -6.90
CA LYS A 75 15.10 -2.65 -6.53
C LYS A 75 15.22 -2.87 -5.03
N ALA A 76 14.28 -3.63 -4.47
CA ALA A 76 14.19 -3.89 -3.04
C ALA A 76 15.35 -4.72 -2.48
N ASP A 77 15.91 -5.59 -3.32
CA ASP A 77 17.02 -6.50 -3.02
C ASP A 77 18.40 -5.89 -3.33
N GLN A 78 18.44 -4.62 -3.75
CA GLN A 78 19.69 -3.95 -4.10
C GLN A 78 20.55 -3.72 -2.84
N PHE A 79 21.55 -4.59 -2.66
CA PHE A 79 22.50 -4.49 -1.55
C PHE A 79 23.56 -3.41 -1.75
N TRP A 80 24.11 -3.30 -2.98
CA TRP A 80 25.25 -2.41 -3.26
C TRP A 80 24.87 -1.17 -4.09
N PHE A 81 25.65 -0.10 -3.93
CA PHE A 81 25.38 1.31 -4.28
C PHE A 81 24.54 1.56 -5.56
N PRO A 82 23.42 2.32 -5.46
CA PRO A 82 22.78 2.78 -4.22
C PRO A 82 22.05 1.60 -3.53
N SER A 83 22.15 1.49 -2.20
CA SER A 83 21.42 0.43 -1.48
C SER A 83 19.93 0.76 -1.42
N ALA A 84 19.09 -0.26 -1.36
CA ALA A 84 17.64 -0.08 -1.25
C ALA A 84 17.28 0.77 -0.01
N GLU A 85 17.83 0.42 1.15
CA GLU A 85 17.62 1.13 2.41
C GLU A 85 18.00 2.62 2.33
N SER A 86 19.21 2.95 1.85
CA SER A 86 19.63 4.35 1.74
C SER A 86 18.76 5.12 0.76
N SER A 87 18.40 4.50 -0.36
CA SER A 87 17.53 5.10 -1.37
C SER A 87 16.14 5.40 -0.83
N TYR A 88 15.57 4.47 -0.06
CA TYR A 88 14.24 4.66 0.52
C TYR A 88 14.27 5.68 1.65
N GLN A 89 15.38 5.78 2.40
CA GLN A 89 15.58 6.86 3.36
C GLN A 89 15.62 8.23 2.67
N ASP A 90 16.37 8.35 1.57
CA ASP A 90 16.43 9.57 0.77
C ASP A 90 15.04 9.92 0.19
N ALA A 91 14.28 8.92 -0.24
CA ALA A 91 12.90 9.10 -0.73
C ALA A 91 11.99 9.67 0.36
N VAL A 92 12.09 9.14 1.59
CA VAL A 92 11.37 9.66 2.76
C VAL A 92 11.74 11.11 3.04
N ASP A 93 13.00 11.48 2.92
CA ASP A 93 13.45 12.86 3.16
C ASP A 93 12.91 13.83 2.10
N HIS A 94 12.81 13.40 0.84
CA HIS A 94 12.11 14.15 -0.19
C HIS A 94 10.61 14.30 0.09
N LEU A 95 9.93 13.25 0.58
CA LEU A 95 8.53 13.37 1.02
C LEU A 95 8.38 14.36 2.19
N LYS A 96 9.32 14.41 3.14
CA LYS A 96 9.32 15.41 4.23
C LYS A 96 9.45 16.84 3.71
N LYS A 97 10.33 17.07 2.73
CA LYS A 97 10.45 18.37 2.06
C LYS A 97 9.14 18.75 1.37
N PHE A 98 8.48 17.79 0.72
CA PHE A 98 7.16 18.01 0.12
C PHE A 98 6.11 18.40 1.17
N VAL A 99 6.09 17.74 2.34
CA VAL A 99 5.20 18.12 3.46
C VAL A 99 5.44 19.56 3.91
N GLU A 100 6.69 20.02 3.94
CA GLU A 100 7.00 21.41 4.27
C GLU A 100 6.46 22.40 3.21
N LYS A 101 6.49 22.01 1.93
CA LYS A 101 5.85 22.79 0.86
C LYS A 101 4.33 22.88 1.02
N LEU A 102 3.69 21.80 1.49
CA LEU A 102 2.26 21.81 1.81
C LEU A 102 1.96 22.76 2.97
N ARG A 103 2.76 22.71 4.05
CA ARG A 103 2.58 23.58 5.23
C ARG A 103 2.77 25.06 4.91
N THR A 104 3.74 25.37 4.04
CA THR A 104 4.03 26.75 3.59
C THR A 104 3.10 27.24 2.47
N GLY A 105 2.18 26.40 1.98
CA GLY A 105 1.25 26.73 0.90
C GLY A 105 1.90 26.83 -0.49
N LYS A 106 3.16 26.39 -0.65
CA LYS A 106 3.84 26.32 -1.95
C LYS A 106 3.27 25.23 -2.86
N ARG A 107 2.68 24.19 -2.27
CA ARG A 107 1.96 23.10 -2.93
C ARG A 107 0.67 22.82 -2.17
N SER A 108 -0.30 22.23 -2.85
CA SER A 108 -1.60 21.88 -2.27
C SER A 108 -2.08 20.54 -2.81
N PHE A 109 -2.95 19.88 -2.05
CA PHE A 109 -3.74 18.76 -2.55
C PHE A 109 -4.96 19.24 -3.30
N TYR A 110 -5.28 18.58 -4.41
CA TYR A 110 -6.45 18.85 -5.22
C TYR A 110 -7.45 17.70 -5.07
N TYR A 111 -8.37 17.86 -4.11
CA TYR A 111 -9.43 16.90 -3.82
C TYR A 111 -10.54 16.98 -4.87
N ARG A 112 -10.32 16.36 -6.02
CA ARG A 112 -11.28 16.28 -7.13
C ARG A 112 -11.80 14.86 -7.30
N LYS A 113 -13.04 14.72 -7.77
CA LYS A 113 -13.68 13.41 -7.98
C LYS A 113 -12.88 12.52 -8.93
N ASP A 114 -12.40 13.06 -10.05
CA ASP A 114 -11.59 12.31 -11.02
C ASP A 114 -10.25 11.84 -10.42
N ASN A 115 -9.60 12.68 -9.61
CA ASN A 115 -8.39 12.28 -8.88
C ASN A 115 -8.65 11.12 -7.90
N LEU A 116 -9.80 11.14 -7.21
CA LEU A 116 -10.23 10.05 -6.34
C LEU A 116 -10.46 8.78 -7.13
N VAL A 117 -11.23 8.85 -8.22
CA VAL A 117 -11.53 7.70 -9.09
C VAL A 117 -10.25 7.09 -9.65
N LEU A 118 -9.27 7.91 -10.05
CA LEU A 118 -7.96 7.42 -10.48
C LEU A 118 -7.28 6.65 -9.36
N LEU A 119 -7.16 7.22 -8.16
CA LEU A 119 -6.52 6.54 -7.02
C LEU A 119 -7.21 5.19 -6.71
N ILE A 120 -8.54 5.20 -6.61
CA ILE A 120 -9.34 4.01 -6.32
C ILE A 120 -9.22 2.95 -7.42
N SER A 121 -9.18 3.34 -8.69
CA SER A 121 -9.03 2.42 -9.82
C SER A 121 -7.71 1.66 -9.76
N TYR A 122 -6.60 2.35 -9.45
CA TYR A 122 -5.32 1.68 -9.26
C TYR A 122 -5.33 0.77 -8.03
N TYR A 123 -5.98 1.22 -6.95
CA TYR A 123 -6.04 0.41 -5.73
C TYR A 123 -6.79 -0.90 -5.95
N LYS A 124 -7.93 -0.82 -6.66
CA LYS A 124 -8.70 -1.95 -7.16
C LYS A 124 -7.85 -2.88 -8.02
N ASP A 125 -7.10 -2.36 -8.99
CA ASP A 125 -6.32 -3.22 -9.89
C ASP A 125 -5.20 -3.97 -9.16
N LEU A 126 -4.47 -3.32 -8.25
CA LEU A 126 -3.46 -3.97 -7.42
C LEU A 126 -4.08 -4.98 -6.45
N LEU A 127 -5.18 -4.63 -5.78
CA LEU A 127 -5.83 -5.56 -4.85
C LEU A 127 -6.43 -6.77 -5.58
N GLY A 128 -6.92 -6.58 -6.81
CA GLY A 128 -7.31 -7.69 -7.69
C GLY A 128 -6.14 -8.62 -8.02
N ASN A 129 -4.92 -8.11 -8.20
CA ASN A 129 -3.72 -8.95 -8.35
C ASN A 129 -3.38 -9.71 -7.05
N VAL A 130 -3.45 -9.02 -5.91
CA VAL A 130 -3.20 -9.60 -4.57
C VAL A 130 -4.20 -10.73 -4.28
N ASN A 131 -5.49 -10.52 -4.51
CA ASN A 131 -6.50 -11.55 -4.28
C ASN A 131 -6.27 -12.77 -5.17
N ARG A 132 -5.83 -12.57 -6.42
CA ARG A 132 -5.47 -13.66 -7.32
C ARG A 132 -4.26 -14.46 -6.79
N SER A 133 -3.23 -13.80 -6.26
CA SER A 133 -2.08 -14.52 -5.70
C SER A 133 -2.46 -15.30 -4.44
N LEU A 134 -3.43 -14.83 -3.65
CA LEU A 134 -3.92 -15.54 -2.46
C LEU A 134 -4.71 -16.81 -2.79
N ILE A 135 -5.32 -16.93 -3.97
CA ILE A 135 -6.10 -18.12 -4.36
C ILE A 135 -5.33 -19.11 -5.25
N MET A 136 -4.24 -18.68 -5.89
CA MET A 136 -3.48 -19.56 -6.79
C MET A 136 -2.78 -20.67 -6.01
N PRO A 137 -2.83 -21.94 -6.47
CA PRO A 137 -2.07 -23.02 -5.85
C PRO A 137 -0.58 -22.70 -5.81
N THR A 138 0.05 -22.85 -4.65
CA THR A 138 1.48 -22.64 -4.43
C THR A 138 2.07 -23.78 -3.62
N ASP A 139 3.39 -23.93 -3.65
CA ASP A 139 4.08 -24.79 -2.69
C ASP A 139 3.83 -24.29 -1.26
N TRP A 140 3.78 -25.21 -0.29
CA TRP A 140 3.55 -24.88 1.11
C TRP A 140 4.59 -23.91 1.68
N LEU A 141 5.84 -23.98 1.19
CA LEU A 141 6.98 -23.11 1.53
C LEU A 141 6.89 -21.68 0.95
N LYS A 142 5.91 -21.41 0.09
CA LYS A 142 5.68 -20.08 -0.54
C LYS A 142 4.28 -19.55 -0.30
N SER A 143 3.49 -20.30 0.47
CA SER A 143 2.09 -19.98 0.75
C SER A 143 1.99 -18.75 1.67
N ASP A 144 2.95 -18.62 2.59
CA ASP A 144 3.14 -17.48 3.45
C ASP A 144 3.66 -16.23 2.73
N ASP A 145 4.49 -16.36 1.70
CA ASP A 145 4.96 -15.23 0.88
C ASP A 145 3.80 -14.36 0.39
N ALA A 146 2.80 -14.97 -0.25
CA ALA A 146 1.62 -14.27 -0.78
C ALA A 146 0.77 -13.65 0.33
N PHE A 147 0.66 -14.34 1.47
CA PHE A 147 -0.07 -13.87 2.64
C PHE A 147 0.55 -12.59 3.22
N TYR A 148 1.86 -12.60 3.48
CA TYR A 148 2.53 -11.44 4.07
C TYR A 148 2.61 -10.27 3.11
N TYR A 149 2.85 -10.51 1.83
CA TYR A 149 2.78 -9.48 0.80
C TYR A 149 1.40 -8.82 0.77
N ALA A 150 0.32 -9.60 0.76
CA ALA A 150 -1.05 -9.10 0.80
C ALA A 150 -1.31 -8.25 2.06
N LYS A 151 -0.81 -8.71 3.21
CA LYS A 151 -0.93 -7.99 4.49
C LYS A 151 -0.21 -6.65 4.46
N GLY A 152 0.98 -6.58 3.86
CA GLY A 152 1.72 -5.32 3.68
C GLY A 152 0.97 -4.31 2.81
N VAL A 153 0.36 -4.76 1.71
CA VAL A 153 -0.49 -3.91 0.86
C VAL A 153 -1.71 -3.43 1.64
N ALA A 154 -2.39 -4.32 2.35
CA ALA A 154 -3.59 -4.02 3.13
C ALA A 154 -3.34 -2.95 4.20
N HIS A 155 -2.21 -3.05 4.92
CA HIS A 155 -1.83 -2.06 5.94
C HIS A 155 -1.66 -0.65 5.36
N VAL A 156 -0.97 -0.52 4.22
CA VAL A 156 -0.84 0.78 3.55
C VAL A 156 -2.19 1.30 3.09
N TYR A 157 -3.03 0.44 2.51
CA TYR A 157 -4.36 0.83 2.05
C TYR A 157 -5.23 1.32 3.20
N TYR A 158 -5.22 0.64 4.35
CA TYR A 158 -5.96 1.04 5.54
C TYR A 158 -5.59 2.47 5.96
N GLU A 159 -4.30 2.73 6.13
CA GLU A 159 -3.79 4.03 6.54
C GLU A 159 -4.09 5.14 5.50
N ILE A 160 -3.93 4.84 4.21
CA ILE A 160 -4.17 5.84 3.16
C ILE A 160 -5.66 6.10 2.95
N LEU A 161 -6.51 5.07 2.92
CA LEU A 161 -7.94 5.26 2.69
C LEU A 161 -8.61 6.02 3.84
N ARG A 162 -8.12 5.89 5.08
CA ARG A 162 -8.55 6.76 6.20
C ARG A 162 -8.26 8.24 5.93
N VAL A 163 -7.09 8.55 5.37
CA VAL A 163 -6.72 9.93 5.00
C VAL A 163 -7.56 10.41 3.81
N VAL A 164 -7.74 9.56 2.79
CA VAL A 164 -8.58 9.84 1.62
C VAL A 164 -10.01 10.14 2.06
N ARG A 165 -10.56 9.36 2.99
CA ARG A 165 -11.91 9.51 3.52
C ARG A 165 -12.16 10.86 4.18
N VAL A 166 -11.15 11.43 4.82
CA VAL A 166 -11.21 12.78 5.40
C VAL A 166 -10.99 13.85 4.33
N GLY A 167 -9.98 13.68 3.47
CA GLY A 167 -9.61 14.69 2.47
C GLY A 167 -10.66 14.88 1.37
N PHE A 168 -11.31 13.79 0.94
CA PHE A 168 -12.33 13.79 -0.11
C PHE A 168 -13.76 13.82 0.43
N GLU A 169 -13.98 14.18 1.70
CA GLU A 169 -15.31 14.21 2.32
C GLU A 169 -16.36 14.95 1.46
N PRO A 170 -16.07 16.14 0.89
CA PRO A 170 -17.04 16.83 0.05
C PRO A 170 -17.38 16.08 -1.24
N GLN A 171 -16.39 15.42 -1.85
CA GLN A 171 -16.58 14.67 -3.11
C GLN A 171 -17.34 13.37 -2.84
N LEU A 172 -17.06 12.69 -1.73
CA LEU A 172 -17.77 11.49 -1.30
C LEU A 172 -19.23 11.81 -0.96
N GLY A 173 -19.51 12.96 -0.35
CA GLY A 173 -20.89 13.38 0.00
C GLY A 173 -21.77 13.74 -1.20
N THR A 174 -21.19 14.03 -2.37
CA THR A 174 -21.95 14.32 -3.60
C THR A 174 -22.41 13.07 -4.34
N THR A 175 -21.79 11.92 -4.06
CA THR A 175 -22.06 10.65 -4.72
C THR A 175 -22.85 9.75 -3.78
N LEU A 176 -23.97 9.21 -4.26
CA LEU A 176 -24.86 8.38 -3.45
C LEU A 176 -24.12 7.16 -2.90
N TYR A 177 -24.15 6.98 -1.58
CA TYR A 177 -23.52 5.88 -0.82
C TYR A 177 -21.98 5.79 -0.90
N ALA A 178 -21.27 6.69 -1.58
CA ALA A 178 -19.82 6.57 -1.76
C ALA A 178 -19.04 6.68 -0.44
N LYS A 179 -19.54 7.49 0.49
CA LYS A 179 -18.98 7.65 1.84
C LYS A 179 -19.10 6.35 2.64
N GLU A 180 -20.29 5.75 2.66
CA GLU A 180 -20.59 4.50 3.35
C GLU A 180 -19.79 3.33 2.76
N ILE A 181 -19.68 3.25 1.43
CA ILE A 181 -18.88 2.22 0.75
C ILE A 181 -17.39 2.34 1.12
N LEU A 182 -16.85 3.57 1.19
CA LEU A 182 -15.46 3.77 1.59
C LEU A 182 -15.25 3.46 3.09
N ASP A 183 -16.21 3.80 3.94
CA ASP A 183 -16.16 3.46 5.37
C ASP A 183 -16.18 1.94 5.58
N GLU A 184 -16.99 1.20 4.82
CA GLU A 184 -16.99 -0.28 4.83
C GLU A 184 -15.66 -0.85 4.33
N ALA A 185 -15.09 -0.32 3.24
CA ALA A 185 -13.80 -0.77 2.74
C ALA A 185 -12.67 -0.56 3.78
N ILE A 186 -12.71 0.54 4.53
CA ILE A 186 -11.78 0.79 5.64
C ILE A 186 -12.00 -0.21 6.78
N HIS A 187 -13.26 -0.53 7.10
CA HIS A 187 -13.58 -1.53 8.12
C HIS A 187 -13.05 -2.92 7.75
N GLU A 188 -13.25 -3.35 6.51
CA GLU A 188 -12.75 -4.63 6.01
C GLU A 188 -11.21 -4.71 6.00
N LEU A 189 -10.53 -3.62 5.61
CA LEU A 189 -9.08 -3.53 5.70
C LEU A 189 -8.60 -3.63 7.15
N HIS A 190 -9.31 -3.04 8.11
CA HIS A 190 -9.00 -3.19 9.52
C HIS A 190 -9.10 -4.65 9.99
N ARG A 191 -10.15 -5.37 9.57
CA ARG A 191 -10.27 -6.81 9.86
C ARG A 191 -9.09 -7.60 9.29
N ALA A 192 -8.61 -7.23 8.10
CA ALA A 192 -7.43 -7.85 7.51
C ALA A 192 -6.15 -7.59 8.31
N GLU A 193 -5.99 -6.41 8.93
CA GLU A 193 -4.85 -6.10 9.81
C GLU A 193 -4.83 -6.94 11.09
N GLU A 194 -6.00 -7.22 11.67
CA GLU A 194 -6.13 -8.04 12.89
C GLU A 194 -5.73 -9.51 12.69
N ILE A 195 -5.61 -9.97 11.44
CA ILE A 195 -5.19 -11.35 11.12
C ILE A 195 -3.66 -11.48 11.31
N GLU A 196 -3.25 -11.96 12.48
CA GLU A 196 -1.84 -12.14 12.86
C GLU A 196 -1.51 -13.58 13.30
N PRO A 197 -1.53 -14.56 12.39
CA PRO A 197 -1.24 -15.94 12.74
C PRO A 197 0.25 -16.11 13.06
N TRP A 198 0.56 -16.88 14.11
CA TRP A 198 1.94 -17.28 14.41
C TRP A 198 2.50 -18.29 13.41
N ILE A 199 1.63 -19.15 12.85
CA ILE A 199 1.95 -20.13 11.82
C ILE A 199 0.89 -20.03 10.73
N ILE A 200 1.31 -20.00 9.47
CA ILE A 200 0.40 -19.98 8.33
C ILE A 200 0.13 -21.41 7.88
N PHE A 201 -1.15 -21.75 7.87
CA PHE A 201 -1.68 -22.97 7.30
C PHE A 201 -2.48 -22.66 6.03
N ASP A 202 -2.29 -23.51 5.02
CA ASP A 202 -3.01 -23.51 3.75
C ASP A 202 -3.80 -24.81 3.63
N ALA A 203 -4.69 -25.02 4.59
CA ALA A 203 -5.51 -26.22 4.66
C ALA A 203 -6.68 -26.16 3.68
N ASP A 204 -7.31 -27.32 3.42
CA ASP A 204 -8.57 -27.35 2.68
C ASP A 204 -9.67 -26.58 3.44
N LEU A 205 -10.61 -25.97 2.71
CA LEU A 205 -11.68 -25.16 3.30
C LEU A 205 -12.59 -25.97 4.25
N GLY A 206 -12.70 -27.28 4.02
CA GLY A 206 -13.43 -28.21 4.90
C GLY A 206 -12.55 -28.94 5.91
N GLY A 207 -11.25 -28.61 5.97
CA GLY A 207 -10.27 -29.27 6.83
C GLY A 207 -10.34 -28.84 8.30
N PHE A 208 -9.67 -29.60 9.17
CA PHE A 208 -9.57 -29.27 10.60
C PHE A 208 -8.65 -28.06 10.88
N LEU A 209 -7.66 -27.83 10.01
CA LEU A 209 -6.73 -26.71 10.11
C LEU A 209 -7.30 -25.46 9.41
N ALA A 210 -6.89 -24.28 9.84
CA ALA A 210 -7.33 -23.03 9.21
C ALA A 210 -6.70 -22.84 7.83
N ASN A 211 -7.41 -22.20 6.91
CA ASN A 211 -6.83 -21.65 5.69
C ASN A 211 -6.63 -20.13 5.87
N HIS A 212 -5.42 -19.73 6.25
CA HIS A 212 -5.13 -18.33 6.55
C HIS A 212 -5.14 -17.45 5.30
N ARG A 213 -4.79 -17.99 4.13
CA ARG A 213 -4.88 -17.28 2.85
C ARG A 213 -6.32 -16.97 2.49
N ALA A 214 -7.23 -17.93 2.62
CA ALA A 214 -8.65 -17.73 2.40
C ALA A 214 -9.24 -16.75 3.43
N ASN A 215 -8.86 -16.88 4.70
CA ASN A 215 -9.30 -15.97 5.76
C ASN A 215 -8.87 -14.51 5.52
N LEU A 216 -7.66 -14.28 5.00
CA LEU A 216 -7.20 -12.94 4.61
C LEU A 216 -7.83 -12.47 3.29
N ASN A 217 -8.01 -13.39 2.32
CA ASN A 217 -8.61 -13.05 1.04
C ASN A 217 -10.08 -12.65 1.15
N ALA A 218 -10.82 -13.16 2.14
CA ALA A 218 -12.24 -12.81 2.33
C ALA A 218 -12.46 -11.29 2.51
N PRO A 219 -11.87 -10.60 3.52
CA PRO A 219 -12.02 -9.15 3.64
C PRO A 219 -11.39 -8.40 2.46
N LEU A 220 -10.23 -8.82 1.93
CA LEU A 220 -9.58 -8.14 0.80
C LEU A 220 -10.36 -8.26 -0.52
N SER A 221 -11.10 -9.35 -0.71
CA SER A 221 -12.03 -9.51 -1.83
C SER A 221 -13.23 -8.59 -1.70
N GLU A 222 -13.76 -8.40 -0.50
CA GLU A 222 -14.83 -7.43 -0.26
C GLU A 222 -14.35 -6.00 -0.52
N VAL A 223 -13.18 -5.62 0.01
CA VAL A 223 -12.56 -4.32 -0.28
C VAL A 223 -12.42 -4.12 -1.79
N ASN A 224 -11.90 -5.10 -2.51
CA ASN A 224 -11.75 -5.00 -3.96
C ASN A 224 -13.09 -4.77 -4.66
N HIS A 225 -14.14 -5.50 -4.25
CA HIS A 225 -15.49 -5.31 -4.77
C HIS A 225 -16.03 -3.89 -4.48
N LEU A 226 -15.87 -3.37 -3.27
CA LEU A 226 -16.26 -2.01 -2.90
C LEU A 226 -15.49 -0.95 -3.71
N LEU A 227 -14.18 -1.16 -3.94
CA LEU A 227 -13.37 -0.28 -4.78
C LEU A 227 -13.79 -0.32 -6.26
N VAL A 228 -14.23 -1.49 -6.79
CA VAL A 228 -14.84 -1.58 -8.12
C VAL A 228 -16.04 -0.66 -8.20
N ILE A 229 -16.95 -0.73 -7.23
CA ILE A 229 -18.16 0.11 -7.19
C ILE A 229 -17.76 1.59 -7.11
N LEU A 230 -16.83 1.95 -6.23
CA LEU A 230 -16.36 3.33 -6.08
C LEU A 230 -15.71 3.90 -7.35
N SER A 231 -15.04 3.05 -8.14
CA SER A 231 -14.40 3.48 -9.39
C SER A 231 -15.38 3.79 -10.53
N GLN A 232 -16.65 3.41 -10.41
CA GLN A 232 -17.67 3.58 -11.45
C GLN A 232 -18.47 4.88 -11.33
N PHE A 233 -18.33 5.63 -10.23
CA PHE A 233 -19.03 6.88 -10.01
C PHE A 233 -18.39 8.07 -10.72
#